data_AF-B8FHZ6-F1
#
_entry.id   AF-B8FHZ6-F1
#
_cell.length_a   1.000
_cell.length_b   1.000
_cell.length_c   1.000
_cell.angle_alpha   90.00
_cell.angle_beta   90.00
_cell.angle_gamma   90.00
#
_symmetry.space_group_name_H-M   'P 1'
#
loop_
_entity.id
_entity.type
_entity.pdbx_description
1 polymer ?
#
loop_
_entity_poly.entity_id
_entity_poly.type
_entity_poly.pdbx_seq_one_letter_code
_entity_poly.pdbx_strand_id
1 'polypeptide(L)'
;MHMKNFPRLLTFFPLIALFSLTLLGCDLLPRDFGEVQVKRDIWNEFVKEPNLANYQAIICEIKSVDDKGSLIAKEPSVLIGEESGWFLRSLYGQVRIGDYYSCRLAFKLYYYFNNNVAFIESLNNVLGEIINVNPNLFLELINAYPLDSARHFRLQSIVLATGDIYVDRPGARIIENDRRIKSLKGVESGTYLKERDQCIAILEKKNHHLRKIINSGVLGDVNEK
;
A
#
# COMPACT_ATOMS: atom_id res chain seq x y z
N MET A 1 31.90 -21.06 52.29
CA MET A 1 30.76 -20.19 51.95
C MET A 1 31.28 -18.77 51.79
N HIS A 2 31.75 -18.42 50.60
CA HIS A 2 32.35 -17.12 50.29
C HIS A 2 31.65 -16.54 49.06
N MET A 3 30.82 -15.52 49.27
CA MET A 3 30.23 -14.73 48.20
C MET A 3 31.29 -13.77 47.65
N LYS A 4 31.58 -13.85 46.35
CA LYS A 4 32.39 -12.87 45.64
C LYS A 4 31.48 -11.87 44.93
N ASN A 5 31.72 -10.61 45.26
CA ASN A 5 31.09 -9.41 44.70
C ASN A 5 31.31 -9.33 43.19
N PHE A 6 30.23 -9.10 42.43
CA PHE A 6 30.30 -8.70 41.03
C PHE A 6 30.22 -7.16 40.92
N PRO A 7 31.12 -6.50 40.18
CA PRO A 7 31.02 -5.07 39.94
C PRO A 7 29.95 -4.77 38.88
N ARG A 8 29.11 -3.77 39.17
CA ARG A 8 28.14 -3.18 38.25
C ARG A 8 28.86 -2.45 37.12
N LEU A 9 28.78 -2.97 35.91
CA LEU A 9 29.10 -2.22 34.69
C LEU A 9 27.86 -1.45 34.25
N LEU A 10 27.87 -0.14 34.54
CA LEU A 10 26.98 0.85 33.94
C LEU A 10 27.47 1.14 32.52
N THR A 11 26.89 0.48 31.53
CA THR A 11 27.06 0.87 30.13
C THR A 11 25.97 1.86 29.74
N PHE A 12 26.38 3.12 29.69
CA PHE A 12 25.73 4.19 28.94
C PHE A 12 25.46 3.74 27.50
N PHE A 13 24.21 3.84 27.05
CA PHE A 13 23.89 3.94 25.63
C PHE A 13 22.89 5.08 25.41
N PRO A 14 23.04 5.81 24.29
CA PRO A 14 22.67 7.22 24.18
C PRO A 14 21.17 7.42 23.94
N LEU A 15 20.70 8.59 24.34
CA LEU A 15 19.46 9.22 23.90
C LEU A 15 19.23 8.93 22.41
N ILE A 16 18.23 8.09 22.12
CA ILE A 16 17.62 8.06 20.80
C ILE A 16 16.91 9.40 20.66
N ALA A 17 17.45 10.24 19.78
CA ALA A 17 16.84 11.47 19.36
C ALA A 17 15.41 11.17 18.91
N LEU A 18 14.43 11.71 19.65
CA LEU A 18 13.10 11.94 19.14
C LEU A 18 13.26 12.83 17.91
N PHE A 19 13.13 12.24 16.72
CA PHE A 19 12.74 12.98 15.54
C PHE A 19 11.35 13.52 15.83
N SER A 20 11.29 14.75 16.36
CA SER A 20 10.12 15.59 16.28
C SER A 20 9.77 15.67 14.80
N LEU A 21 8.73 14.94 14.43
CA LEU A 21 8.03 15.09 13.16
C LEU A 21 7.52 16.52 13.15
N THR A 22 8.32 17.44 12.63
CA THR A 22 7.88 18.80 12.34
C THR A 22 6.71 18.66 11.39
N LEU A 23 5.51 18.95 11.91
CA LEU A 23 4.37 19.43 11.16
C LEU A 23 4.86 20.61 10.32
N LEU A 24 5.38 20.33 9.13
CA LEU A 24 5.61 21.31 8.09
C LEU A 24 4.24 21.87 7.76
N GLY A 25 4.07 23.13 8.14
CA GLY A 25 2.81 23.86 8.08
C GLY A 25 2.19 23.79 6.70
N CYS A 26 0.89 23.50 6.67
CA CYS A 26 0.03 23.73 5.51
C CYS A 26 -0.35 25.24 5.43
N ASP A 27 0.39 26.12 6.15
CA ASP A 27 0.20 27.56 6.20
C ASP A 27 1.32 28.23 5.41
N LEU A 28 1.01 28.66 4.19
CA LEU A 28 1.53 29.84 3.48
C LEU A 28 1.29 29.66 1.98
N LEU A 29 0.03 29.81 1.57
CA LEU A 29 -0.28 30.27 0.21
C LEU A 29 -0.90 31.66 0.33
N PRO A 30 -0.37 32.68 -0.38
CA PRO A 30 -0.90 34.03 -0.32
C PRO A 30 -2.32 34.06 -0.89
N ARG A 31 -3.28 34.40 -0.03
CA ARG A 31 -4.64 34.80 -0.41
C ARG A 31 -4.63 36.27 -0.78
N ASP A 32 -4.54 36.58 -2.06
CA ASP A 32 -5.34 37.64 -2.66
C ASP A 32 -5.20 37.60 -4.19
N PHE A 33 -6.27 37.25 -4.91
CA PHE A 33 -6.61 37.69 -6.28
C PHE A 33 -7.99 37.10 -6.65
N GLY A 34 -8.97 37.99 -6.86
CA GLY A 34 -10.35 37.80 -7.35
C GLY A 34 -10.82 36.37 -7.70
N GLU A 35 -11.70 35.83 -6.86
CA GLU A 35 -12.25 34.48 -6.97
C GLU A 35 -13.31 34.35 -8.10
N VAL A 36 -12.84 34.06 -9.32
CA VAL A 36 -13.44 32.93 -10.03
C VAL A 36 -12.67 31.71 -9.53
N GLN A 37 -13.15 31.13 -8.44
CA GLN A 37 -12.55 29.96 -7.81
C GLN A 37 -12.80 28.76 -8.73
N VAL A 38 -12.04 28.66 -9.83
CA VAL A 38 -11.87 27.40 -10.55
C VAL A 38 -11.28 26.47 -9.50
N LYS A 39 -12.14 25.65 -8.88
CA LYS A 39 -11.73 24.62 -7.95
C LYS A 39 -10.69 23.79 -8.69
N ARG A 40 -9.41 24.04 -8.43
CA ARG A 40 -8.32 23.30 -9.07
C ARG A 40 -8.56 21.85 -8.71
N ASP A 41 -8.72 21.04 -9.75
CA ASP A 41 -8.92 19.62 -9.56
C ASP A 41 -7.57 18.99 -9.22
N ILE A 42 -7.26 18.99 -7.93
CA ILE A 42 -6.00 18.48 -7.38
C ILE A 42 -5.74 17.02 -7.74
N TRP A 43 -6.80 16.23 -8.00
CA TRP A 43 -6.70 14.83 -8.40
C TRP A 43 -6.22 14.73 -9.84
N ASN A 44 -6.77 15.56 -10.72
CA ASN A 44 -6.33 15.66 -12.11
C ASN A 44 -4.88 16.17 -12.23
N GLU A 45 -4.50 17.16 -11.41
CA GLU A 45 -3.11 17.66 -11.39
C GLU A 45 -2.12 16.59 -10.91
N PHE A 46 -2.49 15.79 -9.89
CA PHE A 46 -1.68 14.64 -9.48
C PHE A 46 -1.57 13.56 -10.56
N VAL A 47 -2.65 13.28 -11.29
CA VAL A 47 -2.61 12.31 -12.39
C VAL A 47 -1.67 12.76 -13.51
N LYS A 48 -1.67 14.06 -13.84
CA LYS A 48 -0.76 14.63 -14.84
C LYS A 48 0.69 14.61 -14.36
N GLU A 49 0.92 14.95 -13.10
CA GLU A 49 2.26 15.09 -12.53
C GLU A 49 2.31 14.58 -11.08
N PRO A 50 2.60 13.29 -10.85
CA PRO A 50 2.66 12.71 -9.51
C PRO A 50 3.97 13.11 -8.83
N ASN A 51 4.00 14.32 -8.27
CA ASN A 51 5.16 14.87 -7.56
C ASN A 51 4.82 15.15 -6.09
N LEU A 52 5.82 15.59 -5.31
CA LEU A 52 5.64 15.88 -3.88
C LEU A 52 4.56 16.93 -3.63
N ALA A 53 4.52 18.00 -4.43
CA ALA A 53 3.60 19.10 -4.23
C ALA A 53 2.14 18.66 -4.45
N ASN A 54 1.87 17.94 -5.53
CA ASN A 54 0.54 17.42 -5.85
C ASN A 54 0.11 16.32 -4.87
N TYR A 55 1.05 15.46 -4.44
CA TYR A 55 0.80 14.51 -3.36
C TYR A 55 0.39 15.22 -2.06
N GLN A 56 1.16 16.24 -1.65
CA GLN A 56 0.87 17.01 -0.43
C GLN A 56 -0.47 17.76 -0.52
N ALA A 57 -0.83 18.30 -1.69
CA ALA A 57 -2.12 18.92 -1.92
C ALA A 57 -3.28 17.93 -1.67
N ILE A 58 -3.18 16.71 -2.20
CA ILE A 58 -4.15 15.64 -1.91
C ILE A 58 -4.19 15.29 -0.42
N ILE A 59 -3.03 15.19 0.24
CA ILE A 59 -3.00 14.88 1.68
C ILE A 59 -3.64 16.01 2.51
N CYS A 60 -3.42 17.28 2.19
CA CYS A 60 -4.09 18.39 2.88
C CYS A 60 -5.61 18.37 2.61
N GLU A 61 -6.07 18.05 1.41
CA GLU A 61 -7.51 17.89 1.12
C GLU A 61 -8.13 16.72 1.88
N ILE A 62 -7.48 15.55 1.90
CA ILE A 62 -7.96 14.41 2.69
C ILE A 62 -8.14 14.82 4.15
N LYS A 63 -7.15 15.51 4.73
CA LYS A 63 -7.20 15.96 6.12
C LYS A 63 -8.24 17.04 6.37
N SER A 64 -8.52 17.91 5.40
CA SER A 64 -9.55 18.96 5.55
C SER A 64 -10.96 18.35 5.56
N VAL A 65 -11.16 17.25 4.83
CA VAL A 65 -12.45 16.55 4.77
C VAL A 65 -12.60 15.49 5.88
N ASP A 66 -11.50 14.89 6.34
CA ASP A 66 -11.49 13.84 7.36
C ASP A 66 -11.55 14.39 8.80
N ASP A 67 -12.56 15.20 9.11
CA ASP A 67 -12.82 15.57 10.50
C ASP A 67 -13.16 14.31 11.32
N LYS A 68 -12.31 14.00 12.30
CA LYS A 68 -12.45 12.88 13.25
C LYS A 68 -12.62 11.49 12.62
N GLY A 69 -12.06 11.24 11.44
CA GLY A 69 -12.15 9.93 10.77
C GLY A 69 -13.46 9.71 10.01
N SER A 70 -14.19 10.78 9.65
CA SER A 70 -15.46 10.68 8.93
C SER A 70 -15.36 10.06 7.54
N LEU A 71 -14.19 10.08 6.89
CA LEU A 71 -13.99 9.49 5.56
C LEU A 71 -14.13 7.96 5.56
N ILE A 72 -13.89 7.32 6.70
CA ILE A 72 -13.99 5.86 6.85
C ILE A 72 -15.37 5.34 6.45
N ALA A 73 -16.44 6.13 6.64
CA ALA A 73 -17.82 5.72 6.30
C ALA A 73 -18.35 6.33 4.99
N LYS A 74 -17.50 7.04 4.23
CA LYS A 74 -17.92 7.78 3.03
C LYS A 74 -17.50 7.06 1.75
N GLU A 75 -18.31 7.24 0.72
CA GLU A 75 -17.96 6.82 -0.63
C GLU A 75 -16.74 7.61 -1.14
N PRO A 76 -15.84 7.01 -1.93
CA PRO A 76 -14.71 7.68 -2.56
C PRO A 76 -15.10 8.93 -3.34
N SER A 77 -16.32 8.94 -3.93
CA SER A 77 -16.84 10.09 -4.67
C SER A 77 -17.01 11.35 -3.83
N VAL A 78 -17.13 11.24 -2.50
CA VAL A 78 -17.22 12.40 -1.60
C VAL A 78 -15.90 13.19 -1.58
N LEU A 79 -14.78 12.50 -1.79
CA LEU A 79 -13.45 13.10 -1.75
C LEU A 79 -12.87 13.30 -3.17
N ILE A 80 -12.95 12.28 -4.00
CA ILE A 80 -12.33 12.22 -5.33
C ILE A 80 -13.29 12.74 -6.42
N GLY A 81 -14.60 12.73 -6.16
CA GLY A 81 -15.64 13.05 -7.13
C GLY A 81 -16.14 11.84 -7.92
N GLU A 82 -17.07 12.09 -8.85
CA GLU A 82 -17.69 11.05 -9.69
C GLU A 82 -16.65 10.30 -10.54
N GLU A 83 -15.53 10.96 -10.86
CA GLU A 83 -14.40 10.40 -11.63
C GLU A 83 -13.47 9.48 -10.82
N SER A 84 -13.84 9.09 -9.60
CA SER A 84 -13.03 8.19 -8.75
C SER A 84 -12.58 6.90 -9.44
N GLY A 85 -13.42 6.33 -10.32
CA GLY A 85 -13.07 5.16 -11.12
C GLY A 85 -12.05 5.44 -12.24
N TRP A 86 -12.08 6.62 -12.86
CA TRP A 86 -11.03 7.04 -13.80
C TRP A 86 -9.72 7.29 -13.06
N PHE A 87 -9.78 8.00 -11.93
CA PHE A 87 -8.62 8.26 -11.09
C PHE A 87 -7.91 6.96 -10.66
N LEU A 88 -8.66 5.95 -10.22
CA LEU A 88 -8.06 4.67 -9.80
C LEU A 88 -7.36 3.94 -10.95
N ARG A 89 -7.88 4.04 -12.18
CA ARG A 89 -7.22 3.50 -13.38
C ARG A 89 -5.93 4.24 -13.71
N SER A 90 -5.93 5.57 -13.59
CA SER A 90 -4.72 6.38 -13.74
C SER A 90 -3.68 6.05 -12.68
N LEU A 91 -4.11 5.92 -11.42
CA LEU A 91 -3.26 5.52 -10.30
C LEU A 91 -2.64 4.13 -10.53
N TYR A 92 -3.42 3.16 -11.04
CA TYR A 92 -2.91 1.84 -11.41
C TYR A 92 -1.77 1.93 -12.44
N GLY A 93 -1.94 2.75 -13.49
CA GLY A 93 -0.91 2.98 -14.50
C GLY A 93 0.39 3.56 -13.91
N GLN A 94 0.26 4.57 -13.05
CA GLN A 94 1.40 5.21 -12.38
C GLN A 94 2.13 4.26 -11.40
N VAL A 95 1.38 3.43 -10.67
CA VAL A 95 1.97 2.42 -9.78
C VAL A 95 2.73 1.36 -10.59
N ARG A 96 2.21 0.95 -11.75
CA ARG A 96 2.88 -0.03 -12.62
C ARG A 96 4.20 0.44 -13.20
N ILE A 97 4.41 1.75 -13.34
CA ILE A 97 5.70 2.32 -13.74
C ILE A 97 6.60 2.64 -12.53
N GLY A 98 6.12 2.42 -11.31
CA GLY A 98 6.90 2.56 -10.08
C GLY A 98 6.96 3.98 -9.54
N ASP A 99 5.99 4.83 -9.89
CA ASP A 99 5.97 6.19 -9.37
C ASP A 99 5.86 6.18 -7.83
N TYR A 100 6.81 6.85 -7.20
CA TYR A 100 6.97 6.84 -5.75
C TYR A 100 5.75 7.45 -5.03
N TYR A 101 5.25 8.58 -5.52
CA TYR A 101 4.15 9.30 -4.86
C TYR A 101 2.81 8.60 -5.10
N SER A 102 2.60 8.00 -6.26
CA SER A 102 1.43 7.17 -6.56
C SER A 102 1.38 5.92 -5.68
N CYS A 103 2.52 5.23 -5.48
CA CYS A 103 2.59 4.11 -4.54
C CYS A 103 2.22 4.52 -3.11
N ARG A 104 2.76 5.65 -2.63
CA ARG A 104 2.44 6.17 -1.29
C ARG A 104 0.97 6.59 -1.18
N LEU A 105 0.44 7.22 -2.21
CA LEU A 105 -0.95 7.66 -2.23
C LEU A 105 -1.91 6.48 -2.22
N ALA A 106 -1.63 5.41 -2.96
CA ALA A 106 -2.45 4.19 -2.94
C ALA A 106 -2.59 3.64 -1.51
N PHE A 107 -1.48 3.57 -0.76
CA PHE A 107 -1.51 3.15 0.65
C PHE A 107 -2.28 4.13 1.55
N LYS A 108 -2.15 5.44 1.31
CA LYS A 108 -2.93 6.44 2.05
C LYS A 108 -4.43 6.30 1.80
N LEU A 109 -4.85 6.16 0.55
CA LEU A 109 -6.26 6.00 0.20
C LEU A 109 -6.87 4.76 0.86
N TYR A 110 -6.10 3.69 0.95
CA TYR A 110 -6.55 2.46 1.60
C TYR A 110 -6.88 2.69 3.08
N TYR A 111 -6.04 3.45 3.79
CA TYR A 111 -6.27 3.79 5.19
C TYR A 111 -7.61 4.54 5.39
N TYR A 112 -7.95 5.45 4.48
CA TYR A 112 -9.15 6.29 4.60
C TYR A 112 -10.44 5.61 4.11
N PHE A 113 -10.39 4.77 3.07
CA PHE A 113 -11.59 4.16 2.45
C PHE A 113 -11.85 2.73 2.89
N ASN A 114 -11.35 2.34 4.06
CA ASN A 114 -11.23 0.94 4.45
C ASN A 114 -12.59 0.20 4.58
N ASN A 115 -13.72 0.90 4.77
CA ASN A 115 -15.07 0.28 4.77
C ASN A 115 -15.72 0.17 3.38
N ASN A 116 -15.15 0.77 2.32
CA ASN A 116 -15.73 0.68 0.98
C ASN A 116 -15.19 -0.56 0.26
N VAL A 117 -15.94 -1.67 0.32
CA VAL A 117 -15.48 -2.98 -0.16
C VAL A 117 -15.04 -2.96 -1.63
N ALA A 118 -15.84 -2.37 -2.51
CA ALA A 118 -15.58 -2.35 -3.95
C ALA A 118 -14.33 -1.52 -4.30
N PHE A 119 -14.19 -0.35 -3.68
CA PHE A 119 -13.01 0.50 -3.85
C PHE A 119 -11.75 -0.18 -3.29
N ILE A 120 -11.86 -0.81 -2.12
CA ILE A 120 -10.74 -1.51 -1.48
C ILE A 120 -10.30 -2.73 -2.26
N GLU A 121 -11.22 -3.49 -2.86
CA GLU A 121 -10.86 -4.59 -3.75
C GLU A 121 -10.04 -4.10 -4.95
N SER A 122 -10.52 -3.04 -5.60
CA SER A 122 -9.81 -2.42 -6.73
C SER A 122 -8.46 -1.84 -6.29
N LEU A 123 -8.39 -1.24 -5.10
CA LEU A 123 -7.16 -0.69 -4.54
C LEU A 123 -6.17 -1.79 -4.10
N ASN A 124 -6.63 -2.95 -3.63
CA ASN A 124 -5.76 -4.10 -3.35
C ASN A 124 -5.02 -4.53 -4.62
N ASN A 125 -5.70 -4.55 -5.77
CA ASN A 125 -5.07 -4.85 -7.05
C ASN A 125 -3.97 -3.84 -7.38
N VAL A 126 -4.22 -2.53 -7.16
CA VAL A 126 -3.20 -1.49 -7.31
C VAL A 126 -2.01 -1.71 -6.38
N LEU A 127 -2.27 -1.96 -5.09
CA LEU A 127 -1.24 -2.15 -4.07
C LEU A 127 -0.38 -3.40 -4.32
N GLY A 128 -1.00 -4.48 -4.81
CA GLY A 128 -0.32 -5.74 -5.12
C GLY A 128 0.71 -5.61 -6.25
N GLU A 129 0.51 -4.70 -7.21
CA GLU A 129 1.48 -4.45 -8.29
C GLU A 129 2.82 -3.91 -7.78
N ILE A 130 2.79 -3.16 -6.66
CA ILE A 130 3.99 -2.55 -6.08
C ILE A 130 5.03 -3.64 -5.74
N ILE A 131 4.60 -4.85 -5.38
CA ILE A 131 5.49 -5.99 -5.09
C ILE A 131 6.41 -6.30 -6.27
N ASN A 132 5.90 -6.23 -7.51
CA ASN A 132 6.69 -6.56 -8.69
C ASN A 132 7.52 -5.39 -9.21
N VAL A 133 7.08 -4.16 -8.95
CA VAL A 133 7.69 -2.95 -9.51
C VAL A 133 8.73 -2.36 -8.57
N ASN A 134 8.40 -2.26 -7.27
CA ASN A 134 9.28 -1.72 -6.25
C ASN A 134 9.07 -2.46 -4.91
N PRO A 135 9.60 -3.69 -4.77
CA PRO A 135 9.38 -4.51 -3.56
C PRO A 135 9.95 -3.85 -2.30
N ASN A 136 11.02 -3.06 -2.40
CA ASN A 136 11.55 -2.32 -1.25
C ASN A 136 10.53 -1.31 -0.71
N LEU A 137 9.95 -0.50 -1.59
CA LEU A 137 8.94 0.49 -1.21
C LEU A 137 7.66 -0.19 -0.70
N PHE A 138 7.25 -1.32 -1.30
CA PHE A 138 6.13 -2.09 -0.78
C PHE A 138 6.34 -2.49 0.68
N LEU A 139 7.51 -3.06 1.00
CA LEU A 139 7.86 -3.49 2.35
C LEU A 139 7.93 -2.33 3.35
N GLU A 140 8.53 -1.20 2.94
CA GLU A 140 8.53 0.04 3.72
C GLU A 140 7.09 0.46 4.07
N LEU A 141 6.20 0.45 3.09
CA LEU A 141 4.83 0.90 3.25
C LEU A 141 4.03 -0.05 4.14
N ILE A 142 4.05 -1.36 3.90
CA ILE A 142 3.30 -2.30 4.75
C ILE A 142 3.80 -2.31 6.21
N ASN A 143 5.07 -1.98 6.45
CA ASN A 143 5.59 -1.78 7.81
C ASN A 143 5.08 -0.47 8.44
N ALA A 144 4.87 0.57 7.65
CA ALA A 144 4.43 1.89 8.12
C ALA A 144 2.92 1.98 8.39
N TYR A 145 2.10 1.09 7.82
CA TYR A 145 0.65 1.06 8.04
C TYR A 145 0.26 -0.16 8.90
N PRO A 146 -0.45 0.01 10.02
CA PRO A 146 -0.80 -1.11 10.90
C PRO A 146 -1.76 -2.09 10.21
N LEU A 147 -1.26 -3.28 9.88
CA LEU A 147 -2.00 -4.33 9.15
C LEU A 147 -2.78 -5.29 10.09
N ASP A 148 -2.61 -5.13 11.40
CA ASP A 148 -3.09 -6.10 12.40
C ASP A 148 -4.55 -5.86 12.85
N SER A 149 -5.24 -4.88 12.26
CA SER A 149 -6.64 -4.57 12.56
C SER A 149 -7.59 -5.56 11.87
N ALA A 150 -8.35 -6.30 12.68
CA ALA A 150 -9.33 -7.31 12.24
C ALA A 150 -10.42 -6.78 11.30
N ARG A 151 -10.61 -5.45 11.22
CA ARG A 151 -11.64 -4.85 10.38
C ARG A 151 -11.17 -4.61 8.94
N HIS A 152 -10.05 -3.97 8.65
CA HIS A 152 -9.80 -3.55 7.25
C HIS A 152 -8.33 -3.41 6.81
N PHE A 153 -7.43 -4.35 7.07
CA PHE A 153 -6.09 -4.30 6.44
C PHE A 153 -5.40 -5.66 6.41
N ARG A 154 -6.02 -6.69 5.82
CA ARG A 154 -5.37 -8.01 5.78
C ARG A 154 -4.24 -7.99 4.76
N LEU A 155 -3.00 -8.09 5.23
CA LEU A 155 -1.80 -8.23 4.38
C LEU A 155 -2.02 -9.26 3.26
N GLN A 156 -2.67 -10.39 3.59
CA GLN A 156 -3.01 -11.43 2.63
C GLN A 156 -3.86 -10.93 1.46
N SER A 157 -4.80 -10.01 1.68
CA SER A 157 -5.66 -9.47 0.62
C SER A 157 -4.87 -8.68 -0.41
N ILE A 158 -3.87 -7.90 0.02
CA ILE A 158 -3.00 -7.14 -0.87
C ILE A 158 -2.02 -8.07 -1.58
N VAL A 159 -1.34 -8.93 -0.81
CA VAL A 159 -0.30 -9.83 -1.33
C VAL A 159 -0.85 -10.80 -2.38
N LEU A 160 -2.10 -11.26 -2.22
CA LEU A 160 -2.76 -12.17 -3.15
C LEU A 160 -3.63 -11.46 -4.21
N ALA A 161 -3.73 -10.14 -4.18
CA ALA A 161 -4.48 -9.39 -5.19
C ALA A 161 -3.67 -9.31 -6.49
N THR A 162 -3.94 -10.25 -7.39
CA THR A 162 -3.31 -10.35 -8.71
C THR A 162 -4.10 -9.62 -9.81
N GLY A 163 -5.27 -9.06 -9.50
CA GLY A 163 -6.19 -8.54 -10.51
C GLY A 163 -7.07 -9.59 -11.17
N ASP A 164 -8.10 -9.11 -11.87
CA ASP A 164 -9.18 -9.93 -12.42
C ASP A 164 -8.73 -10.83 -13.58
N ILE A 165 -7.61 -10.49 -14.23
CA ILE A 165 -7.08 -11.23 -15.39
C ILE A 165 -6.69 -12.68 -15.05
N TYR A 166 -6.49 -12.98 -13.76
CA TYR A 166 -6.15 -14.32 -13.28
C TYR A 166 -7.33 -15.05 -12.63
N VAL A 167 -8.53 -14.48 -12.65
CA VAL A 167 -9.74 -15.15 -12.17
C VAL A 167 -9.93 -16.44 -12.96
N ASP A 168 -10.13 -17.53 -12.24
CA ASP A 168 -10.29 -18.90 -12.76
C ASP A 168 -9.09 -19.51 -13.50
N ARG A 169 -7.91 -18.89 -13.42
CA ARG A 169 -6.67 -19.43 -14.03
C ARG A 169 -5.65 -19.79 -12.96
N PRO A 170 -5.79 -20.95 -12.28
CA PRO A 170 -4.92 -21.32 -11.17
C PRO A 170 -3.44 -21.41 -11.58
N GLY A 171 -3.14 -21.86 -12.81
CA GLY A 171 -1.77 -21.87 -13.35
C GLY A 171 -1.18 -20.47 -13.50
N ALA A 172 -1.91 -19.55 -14.13
CA ALA A 172 -1.47 -18.17 -14.30
C ALA A 172 -1.30 -17.44 -12.95
N ARG A 173 -2.16 -17.73 -11.96
CA ARG A 173 -1.99 -17.23 -10.57
C ARG A 173 -0.70 -17.72 -9.93
N ILE A 174 -0.32 -18.98 -10.13
CA ILE A 174 0.94 -19.52 -9.60
C ILE A 174 2.13 -18.78 -10.20
N ILE A 175 2.13 -18.55 -11.52
CA ILE A 175 3.20 -17.83 -12.23
C ILE A 175 3.35 -16.40 -11.68
N GLU A 176 2.24 -15.68 -11.50
CA GLU A 176 2.26 -14.33 -10.93
C GLU A 176 2.77 -14.32 -9.49
N ASN A 177 2.33 -15.27 -8.66
CA ASN A 177 2.82 -15.39 -7.28
C ASN A 177 4.32 -15.73 -7.23
N ASP A 178 4.81 -16.59 -8.12
CA ASP A 178 6.23 -16.94 -8.22
C ASP A 178 7.06 -15.71 -8.66
N ARG A 179 6.52 -14.86 -9.54
CA ARG A 179 7.11 -13.56 -9.90
C ARG A 179 7.21 -12.64 -8.69
N ARG A 180 6.14 -12.50 -7.90
CA ARG A 180 6.13 -11.71 -6.65
C ARG A 180 7.13 -12.24 -5.63
N ILE A 181 7.19 -13.56 -5.41
CA ILE A 181 8.18 -14.19 -4.53
C ILE A 181 9.60 -13.87 -4.98
N LYS A 182 9.88 -13.96 -6.29
CA LYS A 182 11.20 -13.61 -6.83
C LYS A 182 11.56 -12.15 -6.57
N SER A 183 10.63 -11.22 -6.80
CA SER A 183 10.82 -9.78 -6.53
C SER A 183 11.11 -9.52 -5.05
N LEU A 184 10.35 -10.15 -4.14
CA LEU A 184 10.56 -10.04 -2.69
C LEU A 184 11.91 -10.62 -2.25
N LYS A 185 12.32 -11.78 -2.79
CA LYS A 185 13.62 -12.39 -2.49
C LYS A 185 14.80 -11.53 -2.99
N GLY A 186 14.57 -10.67 -4.00
CA GLY A 186 15.55 -9.71 -4.49
C GLY A 186 15.78 -8.49 -3.57
N VAL A 187 14.98 -8.32 -2.51
CA VAL A 187 15.21 -7.26 -1.51
C VAL A 187 16.34 -7.67 -0.56
N GLU A 188 17.50 -7.03 -0.72
CA GLU A 188 18.70 -7.26 0.09
C GLU A 188 18.67 -6.53 1.45
N SER A 189 17.85 -5.48 1.59
CA SER A 189 17.77 -4.69 2.81
C SER A 189 17.26 -5.51 3.99
N GLY A 190 18.05 -5.55 5.07
CA GLY A 190 17.71 -6.24 6.31
C GLY A 190 16.59 -5.57 7.13
N THR A 191 16.14 -4.38 6.74
CA THR A 191 15.20 -3.58 7.55
C THR A 191 13.80 -4.20 7.65
N TYR A 192 13.33 -4.86 6.58
CA TYR A 192 11.95 -5.37 6.48
C TYR A 192 11.89 -6.89 6.25
N LEU A 193 12.84 -7.63 6.83
CA LEU A 193 12.93 -9.09 6.63
C LEU A 193 11.67 -9.81 7.13
N LYS A 194 11.10 -9.37 8.26
CA LYS A 194 9.91 -9.98 8.84
C LYS A 194 8.72 -9.85 7.89
N GLU A 195 8.46 -8.64 7.38
CA GLU A 195 7.36 -8.35 6.47
C GLU A 195 7.55 -9.09 5.14
N ARG A 196 8.79 -9.13 4.62
CA ARG A 196 9.16 -9.89 3.42
C ARG A 196 8.85 -11.37 3.58
N ASP A 197 9.32 -11.98 4.66
CA ASP A 197 9.17 -13.41 4.91
C ASP A 197 7.69 -13.78 5.12
N GLN A 198 6.91 -12.90 5.78
CA GLN A 198 5.45 -13.04 5.88
C GLN A 198 4.76 -13.02 4.50
N CYS A 199 5.12 -12.09 3.62
CA CYS A 199 4.56 -12.01 2.27
C CYS A 199 4.89 -13.27 1.45
N ILE A 200 6.14 -13.73 1.49
CA ILE A 200 6.59 -14.94 0.81
C ILE A 200 5.81 -16.16 1.32
N ALA A 201 5.68 -16.32 2.64
CA ALA A 201 4.95 -17.42 3.24
C ALA A 201 3.47 -17.45 2.81
N ILE A 202 2.81 -16.29 2.68
CA ILE A 202 1.44 -16.17 2.17
C ILE A 202 1.35 -16.67 0.72
N LEU A 203 2.27 -16.21 -0.14
CA LEU A 203 2.31 -16.58 -1.57
C LEU A 203 2.60 -18.07 -1.75
N GLU A 204 3.61 -18.61 -1.05
CA GLU A 204 3.99 -20.02 -1.11
C GLU A 204 2.84 -20.93 -0.64
N LYS A 205 2.16 -20.56 0.45
CA LYS A 205 0.97 -21.27 0.94
C LYS A 205 -0.16 -21.28 -0.10
N LYS A 206 -0.41 -20.15 -0.78
CA LYS A 206 -1.44 -20.06 -1.82
C LYS A 206 -1.06 -20.90 -3.05
N ASN A 207 0.20 -20.87 -3.47
CA ASN A 207 0.70 -21.68 -4.59
C ASN A 207 0.58 -23.18 -4.31
N HIS A 208 0.94 -23.63 -3.11
CA HIS A 208 0.73 -25.03 -2.70
C HIS A 208 -0.73 -25.47 -2.81
N HIS A 209 -1.66 -24.62 -2.35
CA HIS A 209 -3.09 -24.90 -2.45
C HIS A 209 -3.59 -24.95 -3.90
N LEU A 210 -3.18 -24.00 -4.76
CA LEU A 210 -3.56 -23.99 -6.17
C LEU A 210 -3.03 -25.23 -6.92
N ARG A 211 -1.79 -25.66 -6.64
CA ARG A 211 -1.21 -26.89 -7.21
C ARG A 211 -2.01 -28.13 -6.80
N LYS A 212 -2.50 -28.20 -5.57
CA LYS A 212 -3.40 -29.29 -5.14
C LYS A 212 -4.70 -29.32 -5.94
N ILE A 213 -5.33 -28.17 -6.18
CA ILE A 213 -6.57 -28.07 -6.95
C ILE A 213 -6.36 -28.60 -8.38
N ILE A 214 -5.28 -28.18 -9.04
CA ILE A 214 -4.91 -28.64 -10.39
C ILE A 214 -4.72 -30.18 -10.39
N ASN A 215 -3.90 -30.70 -9.47
CA ASN A 215 -3.58 -32.13 -9.41
C ASN A 215 -4.78 -33.02 -9.04
N SER A 216 -5.78 -32.48 -8.32
CA SER A 216 -7.01 -33.21 -8.00
C SER A 216 -8.01 -33.30 -9.14
N GLY A 217 -7.74 -32.67 -10.30
CA GLY A 217 -8.66 -32.65 -11.44
C GLY A 217 -9.97 -31.88 -11.18
N VAL A 218 -10.02 -31.08 -10.11
CA VAL A 218 -11.23 -30.31 -9.71
C VAL A 218 -11.49 -29.15 -10.68
N LEU A 219 -10.45 -28.70 -11.39
CA LEU A 219 -10.55 -27.78 -12.51
C LEU A 219 -9.85 -28.48 -13.67
N GLY A 220 -10.63 -29.02 -14.62
CA GLY A 220 -10.08 -29.73 -15.78
C GLY A 220 -9.06 -28.85 -16.50
N ASP A 221 -7.97 -29.47 -16.99
CA ASP A 221 -6.90 -28.80 -17.73
C ASP A 221 -7.49 -27.94 -18.85
N VAL A 222 -7.55 -26.62 -18.64
CA VAL A 222 -7.71 -25.66 -19.72
C VAL A 222 -6.34 -25.60 -20.37
N ASN A 223 -6.09 -26.50 -21.33
CA ASN A 223 -4.92 -26.46 -22.19
C ASN A 223 -4.86 -25.08 -22.86
N GLU A 224 -4.00 -24.20 -22.34
CA GLU A 224 -3.61 -22.95 -23.02
C GLU A 224 -2.77 -23.34 -24.24
N LYS A 225 -3.39 -23.23 -25.42
CA LYS A 225 -2.69 -23.14 -26.71
C LYS A 225 -2.15 -21.73 -26.92
#